data_AF-A0A6B3NGH5-F1
#
_entry.id   AF-A0A6B3NGH5-F1
#
_cell.length_a   1.000
_cell.length_b   1.000
_cell.length_c   1.000
_cell.angle_alpha   90.00
_cell.angle_beta   90.00
_cell.angle_gamma   90.00
#
_symmetry.space_group_name_H-M   'P 1'
#
loop_
_entity.id
_entity.type
_entity.pdbx_description
1 polymer ?
#
loop_
_entity_poly.entity_id
_entity_poly.type
_entity_poly.pdbx_seq_one_letter_code
_entity_poly.pdbx_strand_id
1 'polypeptide(L)'
;LNAFLKNFKIYSEITSLTAVTIPDFSVVATRAEQQKAALEYEWTSPRFELRIVSSSNGTLWTTRGKISLINVEGYPYRIHDAKDILTSGLAEEIGGDGYLGVQMFDVGYGLPTSVDTITISGSVTQEIHLIQSSLNVFV
;
A
#
# COMPACT_ATOMS: atom_id res chain seq x y z
N LEU A 1 -8.95 17.97 15.00
CA LEU A 1 -8.08 18.03 13.80
C LEU A 1 -8.13 16.65 13.18
N ASN A 2 -8.72 16.51 12.00
CA ASN A 2 -8.87 15.20 11.38
C ASN A 2 -8.14 15.18 10.04
N ALA A 3 -7.47 14.07 9.71
CA ALA A 3 -6.76 13.89 8.46
C ALA A 3 -7.32 12.68 7.71
N PHE A 4 -7.59 12.87 6.42
CA PHE A 4 -8.21 11.88 5.55
C PHE A 4 -7.33 11.57 4.34
N LEU A 5 -6.96 10.31 4.17
CA LEU A 5 -6.22 9.84 3.01
C LEU A 5 -7.17 9.69 1.81
N LYS A 6 -6.94 10.46 0.74
CA LYS A 6 -7.78 10.43 -0.47
C LYS A 6 -7.30 9.43 -1.52
N ASN A 7 -5.98 9.38 -1.70
CA ASN A 7 -5.32 8.44 -2.61
C ASN A 7 -4.03 7.93 -1.99
N PHE A 8 -3.65 6.71 -2.36
CA PHE A 8 -2.39 6.11 -1.96
C PHE A 8 -1.99 5.09 -3.02
N LYS A 9 -1.05 5.48 -3.88
CA LYS A 9 -0.61 4.69 -5.04
C LYS A 9 0.86 4.39 -4.94
N ILE A 10 1.21 3.17 -5.33
CA ILE A 10 2.58 2.68 -5.34
C ILE A 10 2.90 2.24 -6.75
N TYR A 11 3.83 2.93 -7.39
CA TYR A 11 4.46 2.47 -8.63
C TYR A 11 5.69 1.66 -8.26
N SER A 12 5.85 0.50 -8.86
CA SER A 12 7.05 -0.32 -8.73
C SER A 12 7.50 -0.81 -10.09
N GLU A 13 8.79 -0.71 -10.36
CA GLU A 13 9.47 -1.28 -11.50
C GLU A 13 10.66 -2.08 -10.96
N ILE A 14 10.54 -3.40 -10.98
CA ILE A 14 11.48 -4.30 -10.32
C ILE A 14 12.23 -5.07 -11.40
N THR A 15 13.55 -4.93 -11.42
CA THR A 15 14.42 -5.56 -12.43
C THR A 15 15.53 -6.40 -11.81
N SER A 16 15.83 -6.21 -10.53
CA SER A 16 16.87 -6.96 -9.82
C SER A 16 16.47 -8.40 -9.46
N LEU A 17 15.17 -8.69 -9.34
CA LEU A 17 14.66 -10.03 -9.07
C LEU A 17 14.59 -10.86 -10.35
N THR A 18 14.69 -12.19 -10.20
CA THR A 18 14.42 -13.12 -11.30
C THR A 18 12.99 -12.92 -11.82
N ALA A 19 12.85 -12.71 -13.12
CA ALA A 19 11.55 -12.54 -13.76
C ALA A 19 10.69 -13.80 -13.61
N VAL A 20 9.40 -13.60 -13.35
CA VAL A 20 8.43 -14.69 -13.19
C VAL A 20 7.34 -14.60 -14.24
N THR A 21 7.08 -15.72 -14.90
CA THR A 21 6.02 -15.88 -15.89
C THR A 21 4.65 -15.85 -15.21
N ILE A 22 3.70 -15.14 -15.81
CA ILE A 22 2.31 -15.12 -15.36
C ILE A 22 1.72 -16.52 -15.53
N PRO A 23 0.97 -17.06 -14.54
CA PRO A 23 0.37 -18.38 -14.68
C PRO A 23 -0.68 -18.40 -15.79
N ASP A 24 -0.64 -19.44 -16.62
CA ASP A 24 -1.70 -19.71 -17.58
C ASP A 24 -2.94 -20.22 -16.86
N PHE A 25 -4.10 -19.62 -17.17
CA PHE A 25 -5.38 -20.11 -16.69
C PHE A 25 -6.00 -21.07 -17.70
N SER A 26 -6.41 -22.26 -17.22
CA SER A 26 -7.22 -23.15 -18.04
C SER A 26 -8.58 -22.50 -18.35
N VAL A 27 -9.06 -22.68 -19.58
CA VAL A 27 -10.36 -22.14 -20.03
C VAL A 27 -11.52 -22.72 -19.21
N VAL A 28 -11.35 -23.92 -18.66
CA VAL A 28 -12.35 -24.58 -17.81
C VAL A 28 -12.13 -24.33 -16.31
N ALA A 29 -11.12 -23.55 -15.93
CA ALA A 29 -10.87 -23.24 -14.53
C ALA A 29 -12.00 -22.40 -13.93
N THR A 30 -12.45 -22.81 -12.75
CA THR A 30 -13.39 -22.04 -11.94
C THR A 30 -12.74 -20.75 -11.45
N ARG A 31 -13.57 -19.76 -11.06
CA ARG A 31 -13.07 -18.51 -10.46
C ARG A 31 -12.23 -18.75 -9.21
N ALA A 32 -12.58 -19.75 -8.41
CA ALA A 32 -11.85 -20.09 -7.19
C ALA A 32 -10.44 -20.62 -7.51
N GLU A 33 -10.30 -21.45 -8.55
CA GLU A 33 -9.00 -21.95 -9.01
C GLU A 33 -8.13 -20.84 -9.58
N GLN A 34 -8.72 -19.93 -10.37
CA GLN A 34 -8.01 -18.75 -10.89
C GLN A 34 -7.51 -17.86 -9.75
N GLN A 35 -8.35 -17.58 -8.75
CA GLN A 35 -7.97 -16.78 -7.60
C GLN A 35 -6.87 -17.44 -6.77
N LYS A 36 -6.96 -18.76 -6.56
CA LYS A 36 -5.92 -19.53 -5.86
C LYS A 36 -4.59 -19.45 -6.60
N ALA A 37 -4.58 -19.69 -7.91
CA ALA A 37 -3.36 -19.62 -8.72
C ALA A 37 -2.75 -18.21 -8.74
N ALA A 38 -3.58 -17.16 -8.77
CA ALA A 38 -3.11 -15.79 -8.67
C ALA A 38 -2.45 -15.49 -7.31
N LEU A 39 -3.04 -15.95 -6.21
CA LEU A 39 -2.48 -15.80 -4.86
C LEU A 39 -1.19 -16.62 -4.69
N GLU A 40 -1.15 -17.84 -5.20
CA GLU A 40 0.07 -18.66 -5.19
C GLU A 40 1.18 -17.97 -5.99
N TYR A 41 0.88 -17.50 -7.20
CA TYR A 41 1.81 -16.71 -8.00
C TYR A 41 2.32 -15.48 -7.23
N GLU A 42 1.44 -14.72 -6.56
CA GLU A 42 1.82 -13.51 -5.86
C GLU A 42 2.71 -13.75 -4.64
N TRP A 43 2.43 -14.80 -3.86
CA TRP A 43 3.07 -15.02 -2.56
C TRP A 43 4.16 -16.10 -2.54
N THR A 44 4.32 -16.87 -3.62
CA THR A 44 5.40 -17.87 -3.75
C THR A 44 6.52 -17.45 -4.70
N SER A 45 6.28 -16.44 -5.54
CA SER A 45 7.29 -15.86 -6.43
C SER A 45 8.39 -15.12 -5.66
N PRO A 46 9.62 -15.04 -6.22
CA PRO A 46 10.61 -14.05 -5.81
C PRO A 46 10.02 -12.65 -5.80
N ARG A 47 10.05 -12.01 -4.62
CA ARG A 47 9.41 -10.71 -4.40
C ARG A 47 10.16 -9.87 -3.37
N PHE A 48 9.92 -8.57 -3.41
CA PHE A 48 10.07 -7.71 -2.24
C PHE A 48 8.70 -7.54 -1.56
N GLU A 49 8.67 -7.58 -0.23
CA GLU A 49 7.45 -7.30 0.53
C GLU A 49 7.43 -5.84 0.97
N LEU A 50 6.46 -5.08 0.45
CA LEU A 50 6.18 -3.73 0.92
C LEU A 50 5.03 -3.81 1.92
N ARG A 51 5.27 -3.37 3.15
CA ARG A 51 4.27 -3.30 4.21
C ARG A 51 3.74 -1.88 4.34
N ILE A 52 2.43 -1.77 4.45
CA ILE A 52 1.78 -0.53 4.87
C ILE A 52 1.68 -0.59 6.39
N VAL A 53 2.19 0.43 7.06
CA VAL A 53 2.27 0.48 8.52
C VAL A 53 1.63 1.76 9.05
N SER A 54 1.03 1.69 10.23
CA SER A 54 0.47 2.85 10.92
C SER A 54 0.95 2.96 12.36
N SER A 55 0.98 4.16 12.90
CA SER A 55 1.26 4.40 14.32
C SER A 55 0.38 5.52 14.85
N SER A 56 -0.02 5.45 16.11
CA SER A 56 -0.71 6.54 16.81
C SER A 56 0.25 7.44 17.60
N ASN A 57 1.54 7.07 17.70
CA ASN A 57 2.52 7.78 18.52
C ASN A 57 3.91 7.89 17.89
N GLY A 58 4.09 7.38 16.66
CA GLY A 58 5.36 7.38 15.93
C GLY A 58 6.39 6.33 16.39
N THR A 59 6.14 5.65 17.52
CA THR A 59 7.09 4.71 18.13
C THR A 59 6.67 3.26 17.91
N LEU A 60 5.38 2.95 18.12
CA LEU A 60 4.84 1.61 17.92
C LEU A 60 4.15 1.54 16.57
N TRP A 61 4.75 0.79 15.65
CA TRP A 61 4.24 0.62 14.29
C TRP A 61 3.51 -0.71 14.15
N THR A 62 2.29 -0.67 13.63
CA THR A 62 1.46 -1.84 13.35
C THR A 62 1.33 -2.03 11.84
N THR A 63 1.43 -3.27 11.37
CA THR A 63 1.20 -3.59 9.96
C THR A 63 -0.30 -3.55 9.66
N ARG A 64 -0.66 -2.80 8.64
CA ARG A 64 -2.03 -2.68 8.12
C ARG A 64 -2.26 -3.52 6.88
N GLY A 65 -1.20 -3.77 6.11
CA GLY A 65 -1.28 -4.57 4.90
C GLY A 65 0.06 -4.83 4.26
N LYS A 66 0.05 -5.66 3.22
CA LYS A 66 1.25 -6.12 2.52
C LYS A 66 0.99 -6.15 1.02
N ILE A 67 2.01 -5.79 0.25
CA ILE A 67 2.01 -5.83 -1.21
C ILE A 67 3.25 -6.60 -1.66
N SER A 68 3.04 -7.53 -2.60
CA SER A 68 4.11 -8.26 -3.26
C SER A 68 4.61 -7.48 -4.48
N LEU A 69 5.87 -7.07 -4.46
CA LEU A 69 6.53 -6.43 -5.59
C LEU A 69 7.35 -7.49 -6.34
N ILE A 70 6.89 -7.86 -7.52
CA ILE A 70 7.44 -8.96 -8.33
C ILE A 70 7.97 -8.41 -9.65
N ASN A 71 9.11 -8.94 -10.12
CA ASN A 71 9.54 -8.75 -11.50
C ASN A 71 8.74 -9.69 -12.43
N VAL A 72 7.81 -9.15 -13.20
CA VAL A 72 6.96 -9.92 -14.10
C VAL A 72 7.62 -9.99 -15.46
N GLU A 73 7.70 -11.20 -16.03
CA GLU A 73 8.22 -11.39 -17.36
C GLU A 73 7.44 -10.56 -18.40
N GLY A 74 8.17 -9.77 -19.20
CA GLY A 74 7.61 -8.89 -20.23
C GLY A 74 6.97 -7.59 -19.73
N TYR A 75 6.72 -7.44 -18.42
CA TYR A 75 6.06 -6.26 -17.86
C TYR A 75 6.55 -5.94 -16.43
N PRO A 76 7.79 -5.45 -16.26
CA PRO A 76 8.44 -5.33 -14.95
C PRO A 76 7.87 -4.21 -14.07
N TYR A 77 6.89 -3.43 -14.55
CA TYR A 77 6.30 -2.31 -13.84
C TYR A 77 4.84 -2.56 -13.46
N ARG A 78 4.42 -2.08 -12.28
CA ARG A 78 3.04 -2.18 -11.78
C ARG A 78 2.66 -0.93 -10.98
N ILE A 79 1.36 -0.62 -11.00
CA ILE A 79 0.76 0.38 -10.12
C ILE A 79 -0.19 -0.35 -9.19
N HIS A 80 0.02 -0.20 -7.88
CA HIS A 80 -0.83 -0.73 -6.83
C HIS A 80 -1.67 0.40 -6.22
N ASP A 81 -2.98 0.18 -6.10
CA ASP A 81 -3.84 1.02 -5.26
C ASP A 81 -3.80 0.49 -3.83
N ALA A 82 -3.01 1.16 -2.99
CA ALA A 82 -2.79 0.77 -1.61
C ALA A 82 -3.93 1.24 -0.69
N LYS A 83 -4.85 2.09 -1.19
CA LYS A 83 -6.00 2.54 -0.40
C LYS A 83 -6.97 1.40 -0.13
N ASP A 84 -7.17 0.53 -1.11
CA ASP A 84 -8.10 -0.61 -1.01
C ASP A 84 -7.71 -1.60 0.10
N ILE A 85 -6.43 -1.60 0.49
CA ILE A 85 -5.92 -2.40 1.61
C ILE A 85 -6.27 -1.76 2.96
N LEU A 86 -6.37 -0.42 3.00
CA LEU A 86 -6.64 0.34 4.22
C LEU A 86 -8.13 0.48 4.50
N THR A 87 -8.92 0.71 3.45
CA THR A 87 -10.36 1.00 3.58
C THR A 87 -11.11 0.66 2.30
N SER A 88 -12.38 0.28 2.44
CA SER A 88 -13.34 0.18 1.33
C SER A 88 -14.12 1.49 1.12
N GLY A 89 -13.88 2.50 1.96
CA GLY A 89 -14.55 3.80 1.91
C GLY A 89 -13.93 4.79 0.93
N LEU A 90 -14.53 5.98 0.85
CA LEU A 90 -14.01 7.07 0.01
C LEU A 90 -12.65 7.60 0.49
N ALA A 91 -12.39 7.53 1.80
CA ALA A 91 -11.14 7.94 2.43
C ALA A 91 -10.87 7.11 3.70
N GLU A 92 -9.60 6.98 4.07
CA GLU A 92 -9.17 6.42 5.36
C GLU A 92 -8.94 7.58 6.34
N GLU A 93 -9.54 7.49 7.53
CA GLU A 93 -9.29 8.43 8.61
C GLU A 93 -7.98 8.04 9.32
N ILE A 94 -6.97 8.90 9.23
CA ILE A 94 -5.67 8.69 9.90
C ILE A 94 -5.70 9.30 11.32
N GLY A 95 -6.63 10.22 11.59
CA GLY A 95 -6.68 10.98 12.84
C GLY A 95 -5.64 12.12 12.88
N GLY A 96 -5.74 13.00 13.88
CA GLY A 96 -4.90 14.21 13.97
C GLY A 96 -3.41 13.94 14.25
N ASP A 97 -3.11 12.89 15.01
CA ASP A 97 -1.75 12.49 15.42
C ASP A 97 -1.32 11.13 14.84
N GLY A 98 -2.07 10.63 13.85
CA GLY A 98 -1.77 9.36 13.22
C GLY A 98 -0.66 9.46 12.18
N TYR A 99 0.16 8.42 12.14
CA TYR A 99 1.22 8.24 11.17
C TYR A 99 0.85 7.08 10.25
N LEU A 100 1.06 7.28 8.96
CA LEU A 100 1.01 6.24 7.94
C LEU A 100 2.37 6.18 7.26
N GLY A 101 2.87 4.97 7.05
CA GLY A 101 4.17 4.74 6.46
C GLY A 101 4.19 3.49 5.60
N VAL A 102 5.32 3.32 4.93
CA VAL A 102 5.67 2.11 4.22
C VAL A 102 6.96 1.53 4.79
N GLN A 103 7.09 0.22 4.76
CA GLN A 103 8.28 -0.48 5.19
C GLN A 103 8.62 -1.58 4.20
N MET A 104 9.86 -1.59 3.70
CA MET A 104 10.37 -2.74 2.96
C MET A 104 10.78 -3.84 3.92
N PHE A 105 10.38 -5.07 3.60
CA PHE A 105 10.72 -6.25 4.40
C PHE A 105 11.32 -7.33 3.51
N ASP A 106 12.47 -7.85 3.93
CA ASP A 106 13.12 -8.97 3.26
C ASP A 106 12.41 -10.28 3.63
N VAL A 107 11.89 -10.97 2.61
CA VAL A 107 11.20 -12.26 2.74
C VAL A 107 12.06 -13.43 2.25
N GLY A 108 13.37 -13.22 2.11
CA GLY A 108 14.35 -14.23 1.68
C GLY A 108 14.95 -13.99 0.30
N TYR A 109 14.66 -12.84 -0.33
CA TYR A 109 15.16 -12.47 -1.66
C TYR A 109 15.97 -11.16 -1.65
N GLY A 110 16.25 -10.61 -0.47
CA GLY A 110 16.99 -9.36 -0.31
C GLY A 110 16.07 -8.13 -0.30
N LEU A 111 16.71 -6.96 -0.42
CA LEU A 111 16.06 -5.65 -0.49
C LEU A 111 16.25 -5.05 -1.89
N PRO A 112 15.41 -4.06 -2.28
CA PRO A 112 15.57 -3.34 -3.53
C PRO A 112 16.98 -2.77 -3.70
N THR A 113 17.47 -2.79 -4.94
CA THR A 113 18.79 -2.29 -5.33
C THR A 113 18.66 -1.01 -6.16
N SER A 114 19.78 -0.43 -6.60
CA SER A 114 19.78 0.81 -7.39
C SER A 114 19.20 0.68 -8.80
N VAL A 115 18.89 -0.53 -9.27
CA VAL A 115 18.24 -0.77 -10.58
C VAL A 115 16.72 -0.88 -10.46
N ASP A 116 16.19 -0.92 -9.24
CA ASP A 116 14.75 -0.97 -9.00
C ASP A 116 14.21 0.44 -8.75
N THR A 117 12.98 0.70 -9.20
CA THR A 117 12.29 1.96 -8.94
C THR A 117 11.01 1.68 -8.17
N ILE A 118 10.88 2.27 -6.97
CA ILE A 118 9.65 2.22 -6.18
C ILE A 118 9.27 3.65 -5.83
N THR A 119 8.12 4.10 -6.33
CA THR A 119 7.58 5.43 -6.08
C THR A 119 6.28 5.32 -5.31
N ILE A 120 6.21 5.98 -4.15
CA ILE A 120 5.02 6.01 -3.32
C ILE A 120 4.45 7.42 -3.40
N SER A 121 3.17 7.51 -3.71
CA SER A 121 2.44 8.77 -3.84
C SER A 121 1.14 8.69 -3.06
N GLY A 122 0.79 9.79 -2.41
CA GLY A 122 -0.44 9.88 -1.64
C GLY A 122 -0.86 11.33 -1.46
N SER A 123 -2.14 11.54 -1.17
CA SER A 123 -2.69 12.85 -0.88
C SER A 123 -3.59 12.78 0.34
N VAL A 124 -3.41 13.74 1.24
CA VAL A 124 -4.16 13.86 2.49
C VAL A 124 -4.93 15.17 2.49
N THR A 125 -6.17 15.12 2.97
CA THR A 125 -6.98 16.31 3.25
C THR A 125 -7.12 16.46 4.76
N GLN A 126 -6.88 17.67 5.29
CA GLN A 126 -7.00 17.97 6.71
C GLN A 126 -8.23 18.84 6.96
N GLU A 127 -9.01 18.50 7.98
CA GLU A 127 -10.18 19.25 8.42
C GLU A 127 -9.94 19.88 9.80
N ILE A 128 -10.20 21.19 9.88
CA ILE A 128 -10.05 22.01 11.08
C ILE A 128 -11.41 22.60 11.46
N HIS A 129 -11.97 22.16 12.58
CA HIS A 129 -13.15 22.79 13.17
C HIS A 129 -12.72 23.88 14.16
N LEU A 130 -13.13 25.12 13.90
CA LEU A 130 -12.95 26.23 14.82
C LEU A 130 -14.24 26.38 15.63
N ILE A 131 -14.17 26.10 16.93
CA ILE A 131 -15.29 26.38 17.85
C ILE A 131 -15.03 27.76 18.45
N GLN A 132 -15.83 28.74 18.04
CA GLN A 132 -15.75 30.09 18.58
C GLN A 132 -16.46 30.12 19.94
N SER A 133 -15.68 30.23 21.02
CA SER A 133 -16.22 30.55 22.35
C SER A 133 -16.83 31.96 22.30
N SER A 134 -18.06 32.08 22.78
CA SER A 134 -18.96 33.25 22.70
C SER A 134 -18.28 34.62 22.80
N LEU A 135 -18.72 35.57 21.96
CA LEU A 135 -18.44 37.01 22.10
C LEU A 135 -18.84 37.46 23.51
N ASN A 136 -17.87 37.97 24.28
CA ASN A 136 -18.18 38.88 25.38
C ASN A 136 -18.71 40.18 24.75
N VAL A 137 -20.03 40.29 24.66
CA VAL A 137 -20.68 41.59 24.45
C VAL A 137 -20.57 42.34 25.77
N PHE A 138 -19.61 43.25 25.86
CA PHE A 138 -19.65 44.30 26.88
C PHE A 138 -20.69 45.32 26.41
N VAL A 139 -21.82 45.38 27.13
CA VAL A 139 -22.86 46.41 27.01
C VAL A 139 -22.39 47.68 27.70
#